data_AF-A0A2V7PTP3-F1
#
_entry.id   AF-A0A2V7PTP3-F1
#
_cell.length_a   1.000
_cell.length_b   1.000
_cell.length_c   1.000
_cell.angle_alpha   90.00
_cell.angle_beta   90.00
_cell.angle_gamma   90.00
#
_symmetry.space_group_name_H-M   'P 1'
#
loop_
_entity.id
_entity.type
_entity.pdbx_description
1 polymer ?
#
loop_
_entity_poly.entity_id
_entity_poly.type
_entity_poly.pdbx_seq_one_letter_code
_entity_poly.pdbx_strand_id
1 'polypeptide(L)' 'MSAVKARWVVPLLAAGLAACATSPEAARARGGGPGADPGNHGAVVQVHAGAKIYYKTPCRTPKVKCSGPLPGAGT' A
#
# COMPACT_ATOMS: atom_id res chain seq x y z
N MET A 1 -43.47 -2.88 -11.33
CA MET A 1 -42.43 -2.77 -10.29
C MET A 1 -42.95 -1.84 -9.20
N SER A 2 -43.09 -2.33 -7.96
CA SER A 2 -43.84 -1.65 -6.89
C SER A 2 -43.25 -0.27 -6.54
N ALA A 3 -44.08 0.78 -6.52
CA ALA A 3 -43.69 2.18 -6.26
C ALA A 3 -42.93 2.38 -4.93
N VAL A 4 -43.11 1.45 -3.99
CA VAL A 4 -42.33 1.36 -2.75
C VAL A 4 -40.83 1.23 -3.04
N LYS A 5 -40.43 0.42 -4.02
CA LYS A 5 -39.01 0.23 -4.37
C LYS A 5 -38.38 1.54 -4.85
N ALA A 6 -39.09 2.29 -5.70
CA ALA A 6 -38.62 3.57 -6.25
C ALA A 6 -38.47 4.67 -5.18
N ARG A 7 -39.38 4.72 -4.21
CA ARG A 7 -39.37 5.71 -3.12
C ARG A 7 -38.13 5.62 -2.23
N TRP A 8 -37.57 4.42 -2.06
CA TRP A 8 -36.38 4.21 -1.23
C TRP A 8 -35.06 4.34 -1.98
N VAL A 9 -35.06 4.36 -3.32
CA VAL A 9 -33.81 4.48 -4.11
C VAL A 9 -33.08 5.77 -3.82
N VAL A 10 -33.78 6.90 -3.88
CA VAL A 10 -33.19 8.23 -3.69
C VAL A 10 -32.55 8.41 -2.30
N PRO A 11 -33.23 8.13 -1.18
CA PRO A 11 -32.61 8.26 0.13
C PRO A 11 -31.47 7.27 0.37
N LEU A 12 -31.55 6.05 -0.18
CA LEU A 12 -30.46 5.07 -0.08
C LEU A 12 -29.21 5.52 -0.86
N LEU A 13 -29.39 6.11 -2.05
CA LEU A 13 -28.28 6.65 -2.84
C LEU A 13 -27.62 7.82 -2.11
N ALA A 14 -28.43 8.74 -1.57
CA ALA A 14 -27.93 9.90 -0.82
C ALA A 14 -27.16 9.47 0.44
N ALA A 15 -27.66 8.48 1.18
CA ALA A 15 -26.98 7.93 2.35
C ALA A 15 -25.63 7.27 1.99
N GLY A 16 -25.57 6.51 0.88
CA GLY A 16 -24.33 5.89 0.40
C GLY A 16 -23.26 6.92 0.01
N LEU A 17 -23.65 7.99 -0.69
CA LEU A 17 -22.73 9.07 -1.07
C LEU A 17 -22.19 9.83 0.16
N ALA A 18 -23.06 10.13 1.13
CA ALA A 18 -22.66 10.78 2.38
C ALA A 18 -21.69 9.92 3.20
N ALA A 19 -21.87 8.60 3.22
CA ALA A 19 -20.97 7.67 3.89
C ALA A 19 -19.58 7.60 3.23
N CYS A 20 -19.50 7.65 1.90
CA CYS A 20 -18.23 7.72 1.19
C CYS A 20 -17.46 9.01 1.50
N ALA A 21 -18.15 10.15 1.56
CA ALA A 21 -17.52 11.45 1.80
C ALA A 21 -17.01 11.63 3.25
N THR A 22 -17.63 10.93 4.21
CA THR A 22 -17.29 11.04 5.65
C THR A 22 -16.38 9.91 6.15
N SER A 23 -16.00 8.97 5.28
CA SER A 23 -15.07 7.91 5.66
C SER A 23 -13.69 8.48 6.03
N PRO A 24 -13.06 8.06 7.14
CA PRO A 24 -11.70 8.47 7.48
C PRO A 24 -10.68 8.11 6.38
N GLU A 25 -10.96 7.07 5.58
CA GLU A 25 -10.14 6.73 4.41
C GLU A 25 -10.25 7.77 3.28
N ALA A 26 -11.37 8.49 3.15
CA ALA A 26 -11.51 9.56 2.15
C ALA A 26 -10.62 10.77 2.46
N ALA A 27 -10.35 11.01 3.75
CA ALA A 27 -9.43 12.04 4.21
C ALA A 27 -7.97 11.55 4.28
N ARG A 28 -7.70 10.28 3.97
CA ARG A 28 -6.34 9.72 4.06
C ARG A 28 -5.47 10.23 2.93
N ALA A 29 -4.69 11.26 3.22
CA ALA A 29 -3.60 11.66 2.35
C ALA A 29 -2.47 10.62 2.42
N ARG A 30 -2.00 10.14 1.26
CA ARG A 30 -0.62 9.63 1.18
C ARG A 30 0.29 10.83 1.50
N GLY A 31 1.32 10.63 2.32
CA GLY A 31 2.21 11.72 2.74
C GLY A 31 2.60 12.58 1.52
N GLY A 32 2.33 13.88 1.59
CA GLY A 32 2.33 14.80 0.43
C GLY A 32 3.69 15.11 -0.19
N GLY A 33 4.68 14.25 0.04
CA GLY A 33 5.96 14.30 -0.64
C GLY A 33 5.90 13.60 -2.01
N PRO A 34 7.03 13.55 -2.73
CA PRO A 34 7.13 12.93 -4.06
C PRO A 34 6.97 11.39 -4.07
N GLY A 35 6.26 10.83 -3.10
CA GLY A 35 5.98 9.39 -3.03
C GLY A 35 7.24 8.53 -3.01
N ALA A 36 7.11 7.31 -3.54
CA ALA A 36 8.23 6.39 -3.74
C ALA A 36 8.73 6.43 -5.19
N ASP A 37 8.73 7.62 -5.82
CA ASP A 37 9.23 7.80 -7.18
C ASP A 37 10.72 7.43 -7.26
N PRO A 38 11.19 6.79 -8.37
CA PRO A 38 12.61 6.54 -8.57
C PRO A 38 13.42 7.83 -8.44
N GLY A 39 14.40 7.84 -7.54
CA GLY A 39 15.22 9.02 -7.24
C GLY A 39 14.72 9.88 -6.07
N ASN A 40 13.51 9.67 -5.57
CA ASN A 40 13.02 10.34 -4.35
C ASN A 40 13.42 9.56 -3.08
N HIS A 41 14.73 9.43 -2.86
CA HIS A 41 15.30 8.90 -1.63
C HIS A 41 16.33 9.87 -1.08
N GLY A 42 16.41 9.96 0.25
CA GLY A 42 17.45 10.73 0.93
C GLY A 42 18.83 10.09 0.78
N ALA A 43 19.79 10.52 1.60
CA ALA A 43 21.12 9.93 1.62
C ALA A 43 21.05 8.41 1.86
N VAL A 44 21.87 7.66 1.12
CA VAL A 44 22.07 6.23 1.38
C VAL A 44 22.69 6.09 2.77
N VAL A 45 21.94 5.50 3.69
CA VAL A 45 22.41 5.20 5.04
C VAL A 45 23.11 3.84 5.02
N GLN A 46 24.37 3.83 5.45
CA GLN A 46 25.13 2.60 5.63
C GLN A 46 24.52 1.78 6.76
N VAL A 47 24.19 0.52 6.48
CA VAL A 47 23.77 -0.42 7.52
C VAL A 47 24.98 -0.78 8.39
N HIS A 48 24.84 -0.65 9.71
CA HIS A 48 25.90 -1.03 10.65
C HIS A 48 26.29 -2.51 10.48
N ALA A 49 27.58 -2.80 10.57
CA ALA A 49 28.08 -4.17 10.52
C ALA A 49 27.38 -5.07 11.55
N GLY A 50 26.94 -6.26 11.13
CA GLY A 50 26.23 -7.21 11.99
C GLY A 50 24.71 -7.03 12.08
N ALA A 51 24.12 -6.09 11.34
CA ALA A 51 22.66 -5.99 11.24
C ALA A 51 22.04 -7.26 10.65
N LYS A 52 21.06 -7.83 11.35
CA LYS A 52 20.31 -9.01 10.91
C LYS A 52 18.97 -8.57 10.30
N ILE A 53 18.99 -8.11 9.05
CA ILE A 53 17.83 -7.58 8.31
C ILE A 53 16.64 -8.57 8.33
N TYR A 54 16.94 -9.87 8.37
CA TYR A 54 15.96 -10.96 8.35
C TYR A 54 15.87 -11.73 9.69
N TYR A 55 16.15 -11.09 10.83
CA TYR A 55 16.12 -11.78 12.12
C TYR A 55 14.74 -12.34 12.43
N LYS A 56 14.65 -13.68 12.57
CA LYS A 56 13.41 -14.43 12.81
C LYS A 56 12.33 -14.24 11.73
N THR A 57 12.65 -13.69 10.56
CA THR A 57 11.70 -13.58 9.45
C THR A 57 11.43 -14.99 8.92
N PRO A 58 10.16 -15.46 8.89
CA PRO A 58 9.85 -16.77 8.36
C PRO A 58 10.19 -16.86 6.86
N CYS A 59 10.87 -17.93 6.45
CA CYS A 59 11.14 -18.20 5.04
C CYS A 59 9.85 -18.57 4.31
N ARG A 60 9.16 -17.57 3.75
CA ARG A 60 7.90 -17.73 2.99
C ARG A 60 8.04 -17.50 1.49
N THR A 61 9.25 -17.17 1.02
CA THR A 61 9.45 -16.85 -0.40
C THR A 61 9.23 -18.10 -1.26
N PRO A 62 8.39 -18.05 -2.31
CA PRO A 62 8.29 -19.14 -3.26
C PRO A 62 9.67 -19.41 -3.88
N LYS A 63 10.01 -20.68 -4.07
CA LYS A 63 11.24 -21.08 -4.78
C LYS A 63 11.09 -20.70 -6.25
N VAL A 64 11.45 -19.47 -6.58
CA VAL A 64 11.57 -19.01 -7.96
C VAL A 64 13.03 -19.14 -8.38
N LYS A 65 13.25 -19.62 -9.60
CA LYS A 65 14.59 -19.59 -10.19
C LYS A 65 14.91 -18.14 -10.51
N CYS A 66 15.88 -17.56 -9.79
CA CYS A 66 16.38 -16.24 -10.14
C CYS A 66 17.11 -16.35 -11.49
N SER A 67 16.51 -15.79 -12.54
CA SER A 67 17.16 -15.66 -13.84
C SER A 67 17.95 -14.35 -13.86
N GLY A 68 19.28 -14.45 -13.93
CA GLY A 68 20.17 -13.28 -14.02
C GLY A 68 21.44 -13.45 -13.21
N PRO A 69 22.47 -12.62 -13.46
CA PRO A 69 23.67 -12.59 -12.63
C PRO A 69 23.31 -12.21 -11.19
N LEU A 70 23.94 -12.86 -10.22
CA LEU A 70 23.75 -12.55 -8.81
C LEU A 70 24.19 -11.10 -8.55
N PRO A 71 23.40 -10.29 -7.82
CA PRO A 71 23.86 -8.96 -7.42
C PRO A 71 25.10 -9.12 -6.54
N GLY A 72 26.14 -8.32 -6.81
CA GLY A 72 27.42 -8.32 -6.08
C GLY A 72 27.32 -7.75 -4.66
N ALA A 73 26.27 -8.10 -3.92
CA ALA A 73 26.11 -7.72 -2.53
C ALA A 73 26.89 -8.70 -1.64
N GLY A 74 28.15 -8.35 -1.36
CA GLY A 74 28.95 -8.90 -0.26
C GLY A 74 29.80 -10.11 -0.62
N THR A 75 31.04 -9.85 -1.07
CA THR A 75 32.19 -10.72 -0.78
C THR A 75 32.69 -10.47 0.64
#